data_AF-A0A2W4MJ55-F1
#
_entry.id   AF-A0A2W4MJ55-F1
#
_cell.length_a   1.000
_cell.length_b   1.000
_cell.length_c   1.000
_cell.angle_alpha   90.00
_cell.angle_beta   90.00
_cell.angle_gamma   90.00
#
_symmetry.space_group_name_H-M   'P 1'
#
loop_
_entity.id
_entity.type
_entity.pdbx_description
1 polymer ?
#
loop_
_entity_poly.entity_id
_entity_poly.type
_entity_poly.pdbx_seq_one_letter_code
_entity_poly.pdbx_strand_id
1 'polypeptide(L)' 'MQNVVERVLNLLIYLLESPRPVTADDIRYTVQGYGQESDDAFHRMFERDKDLLRRMGVPLKLVPLDA' A
#
# COMPACT_ATOMS: atom_id res chain seq x y z
N MET A 1 -6.44 -9.47 12.49
CA MET A 1 -5.79 -9.66 11.16
C MET A 1 -6.87 -9.62 10.09
N GLN A 2 -6.94 -8.55 9.29
CA GLN A 2 -7.80 -8.49 8.09
C GLN A 2 -7.33 -9.48 7.02
N ASN A 3 -8.25 -9.92 6.16
CA ASN A 3 -7.95 -10.84 5.07
C ASN A 3 -6.97 -10.20 4.08
N VAL A 4 -5.97 -10.96 3.60
CA VAL A 4 -4.94 -10.47 2.66
C VAL A 4 -5.59 -9.93 1.37
N VAL A 5 -6.61 -10.61 0.85
CA VAL A 5 -7.31 -10.20 -0.38
C VAL A 5 -7.94 -8.83 -0.20
N GLU A 6 -8.66 -8.62 0.91
CA GLU A 6 -9.30 -7.35 1.23
C GLU A 6 -8.27 -6.21 1.33
N ARG A 7 -7.16 -6.44 2.04
CA ARG A 7 -6.10 -5.43 2.19
C ARG A 7 -5.45 -5.06 0.85
N VAL A 8 -5.18 -6.06 -0.01
CA VAL A 8 -4.61 -5.82 -1.35
C VAL A 8 -5.60 -5.06 -2.24
N LEU A 9 -6.89 -5.37 -2.17
CA LEU A 9 -7.93 -4.63 -2.89
C LEU A 9 -8.04 -3.18 -2.37
N ASN A 10 -8.03 -2.98 -1.05
CA ASN A 10 -8.05 -1.63 -0.47
C ASN A 10 -6.84 -0.80 -0.90
N LEU A 11 -5.65 -1.41 -0.92
CA LEU A 11 -4.44 -0.75 -1.43
C LEU A 11 -4.59 -0.39 -2.91
N LEU A 12 -5.07 -1.32 -3.74
CA LEU A 12 -5.26 -1.09 -5.17
C LEU A 12 -6.24 0.07 -5.42
N ILE A 13 -7.39 0.06 -4.75
CA ILE A 13 -8.42 1.10 -4.87
C ILE A 13 -7.81 2.45 -4.50
N TYR A 14 -7.13 2.54 -3.35
CA TYR A 14 -6.50 3.78 -2.91
C TYR A 14 -5.48 4.32 -3.91
N LEU A 15 -4.63 3.45 -4.47
CA LEU A 15 -3.65 3.85 -5.48
C LEU A 15 -4.28 4.30 -6.81
N LEU A 16 -5.41 3.71 -7.21
CA LEU A 16 -6.14 4.09 -8.42
C LEU A 16 -6.89 5.43 -8.25
N GLU A 17 -7.40 5.70 -7.04
CA GLU A 17 -8.11 6.94 -6.72
C GLU A 17 -7.18 8.12 -6.45
N SER A 18 -5.89 7.85 -6.21
CA SER A 18 -4.89 8.87 -5.91
C SER A 18 -4.41 9.59 -7.18
N PRO A 19 -4.72 10.89 -7.38
CA PRO A 19 -4.31 11.63 -8.58
C PRO A 19 -2.83 12.04 -8.56
N ARG A 20 -2.14 11.84 -7.43
CA ARG A 20 -0.75 12.18 -7.18
C ARG A 20 -0.05 11.02 -6.48
N PRO A 21 1.29 10.98 -6.50
CA PRO A 21 2.02 10.00 -5.71
C PRO A 21 1.70 10.14 -4.21
N VAL A 22 1.60 9.02 -3.52
CA VAL A 22 1.26 8.93 -2.10
C VAL A 22 2.45 8.37 -1.32
N THR A 23 2.58 8.79 -0.05
CA THR A 23 3.62 8.26 0.85
C THR A 23 3.19 6.93 1.46
N ALA A 24 4.16 6.22 2.05
CA ALA A 24 3.84 5.02 2.83
C ALA A 24 3.00 5.36 4.07
N ASP A 25 3.21 6.53 4.68
CA ASP A 25 2.42 6.97 5.84
C ASP A 25 0.98 7.29 5.45
N ASP A 26 0.75 7.95 4.31
CA ASP A 26 -0.61 8.18 3.79
C ASP A 26 -1.37 6.86 3.64
N ILE A 27 -0.71 5.83 3.10
CA ILE A 27 -1.26 4.48 2.96
C ILE A 27 -1.54 3.87 4.33
N ARG A 28 -0.60 3.96 5.28
CA ARG A 28 -0.74 3.37 6.62
C ARG A 28 -1.97 3.89 7.36
N TYR A 29 -2.21 5.19 7.27
CA TYR A 29 -3.26 5.86 8.02
C TYR A 29 -4.60 5.96 7.27
N THR A 30 -4.61 5.77 5.95
CA THR A 30 -5.84 5.85 5.14
C THR A 30 -6.38 4.48 4.75
N VAL A 31 -5.51 3.52 4.43
CA VAL A 31 -5.91 2.23 3.87
C VAL A 31 -6.22 1.23 4.98
N GLN A 32 -7.48 0.81 5.04
CA GLN A 32 -7.94 -0.24 5.94
C GLN A 32 -7.11 -1.52 5.73
N GLY A 33 -6.50 -2.02 6.80
CA GLY A 33 -5.60 -3.18 6.79
C GLY A 33 -4.17 -2.89 7.21
N TYR A 34 -3.75 -1.62 7.21
CA TYR A 34 -2.37 -1.23 7.51
C TYR A 34 -2.12 -0.63 8.90
N GLY A 35 -3.12 -0.62 9.79
CA GLY A 35 -3.00 -0.17 11.19
C GLY A 35 -2.18 -1.11 12.08
N GLN A 36 -0.97 -1.50 11.67
CA GLN A 36 -0.05 -2.33 12.45
C GLN A 36 0.56 -1.53 13.59
N GLU A 37 0.81 -2.21 14.71
CA GLU A 37 1.35 -1.62 15.94
C GLU A 37 2.74 -1.02 15.76
N SER A 38 3.59 -1.63 14.92
CA SER A 38 4.94 -1.15 14.65
C SER A 38 5.18 -0.83 13.18
N ASP A 39 6.07 0.13 12.97
CA ASP A 39 6.49 0.60 11.65
C ASP A 39 7.12 -0.55 10.87
N ASP A 40 7.97 -1.34 11.49
CA ASP A 40 8.60 -2.51 10.87
C ASP A 40 7.57 -3.55 10.42
N ALA A 41 6.52 -3.79 11.22
CA ALA A 41 5.46 -4.72 10.86
C ALA A 41 4.64 -4.19 9.67
N PHE A 42 4.34 -2.89 9.67
CA PHE A 42 3.71 -2.20 8.56
C PHE A 42 4.54 -2.33 7.28
N HIS A 43 5.82 -1.91 7.29
CA HIS A 43 6.68 -1.92 6.11
C HIS A 43 6.81 -3.33 5.51
N ARG A 44 7.05 -4.36 6.34
CA ARG A 44 7.13 -5.75 5.85
C ARG A 44 5.84 -6.21 5.18
N MET A 45 4.69 -5.86 5.75
CA MET A 45 3.39 -6.23 5.18
C MET A 45 3.11 -5.47 3.88
N PHE A 46 3.39 -4.16 3.88
CA PHE A 46 3.21 -3.30 2.71
C PHE A 46 4.08 -3.75 1.52
N GLU A 47 5.36 -4.07 1.74
CA GLU A 47 6.23 -4.61 0.68
C GLU A 47 5.68 -5.91 0.09
N ARG A 48 5.19 -6.83 0.94
CA ARG A 48 4.59 -8.09 0.46
C ARG A 48 3.35 -7.84 -0.40
N ASP A 49 2.49 -6.92 0.00
CA ASP A 49 1.27 -6.61 -0.76
C ASP A 49 1.59 -5.90 -2.09
N LYS A 50 2.62 -5.03 -2.12
CA LYS A 50 3.14 -4.47 -3.37
C LYS A 50 3.62 -5.57 -4.31
N ASP A 51 4.32 -6.58 -3.79
CA ASP A 51 4.78 -7.71 -4.60
C ASP A 51 3.61 -8.56 -5.13
N LEU A 52 2.54 -8.72 -4.36
CA LEU A 52 1.32 -9.37 -4.85
C LEU A 52 0.68 -8.58 -6.00
N LEU A 53 0.54 -7.26 -5.86
CA LEU A 53 0.04 -6.38 -6.93
C LEU A 53 0.90 -6.51 -8.20
N ARG A 54 2.23 -6.49 -8.07
CA ARG A 54 3.16 -6.68 -9.20
C ARG A 54 2.98 -8.04 -9.88
N ARG A 55 2.82 -9.12 -9.10
CA ARG A 55 2.57 -10.47 -9.63
C ARG A 55 1.24 -10.58 -10.39
N MET A 56 0.26 -9.76 -10.04
CA MET A 56 -1.02 -9.64 -10.76
C MET A 56 -0.94 -8.72 -12.00
N GLY A 57 0.24 -8.15 -12.29
CA GLY A 57 0.44 -7.27 -13.45
C GLY A 57 0.14 -5.80 -13.19
N VAL A 58 -0.08 -5.38 -11.94
CA VAL A 58 -0.29 -3.96 -11.60
C VAL A 58 1.05 -3.23 -11.59
N PRO A 59 1.26 -2.21 -12.46
CA PRO A 59 2.53 -1.50 -12.54
C PRO A 59 2.64 -0.44 -11.43
N LEU A 60 3.34 -0.79 -10.35
CA LEU A 60 3.65 0.16 -9.27
C LEU A 60 4.88 1.01 -9.62
N LYS A 61 4.75 2.33 -9.53
CA LYS A 61 5.83 3.28 -9.76
C LYS A 61 6.22 3.93 -8.44
N LEU A 62 7.51 3.99 -8.16
CA LEU A 62 8.07 4.83 -7.12
C LEU A 62 8.58 6.10 -7.78
N VAL A 63 8.18 7.25 -7.26
CA VAL A 63 8.64 8.55 -7.74
C VAL A 63 9.09 9.39 -6.56
N PRO A 64 10.12 10.23 -6.71
CA PRO A 64 10.44 11.24 -5.72
C PRO A 64 9.23 12.17 -5.54
N LEU A 65 8.91 12.51 -4.30
CA LEU A 65 8.13 13.70 -4.01
C LEU A 65 9.15 14.85 -4.01
N ASP A 66 8.97 15.81 -4.90
CA ASP A 66 9.84 16.98 -4.96
C ASP A 66 9.91 17.63 -3.56
N ALA A 67 11.12 18.06 -3.16
CA ALA A 67 11.39 18.72 -1.88
C ALA A 67 10.87 20.16 -1.84
#